data_AF-A0AAX2HY36-F1
#
_entry.id   AF-A0AAX2HY36-F1
#
_cell.length_a   1.000
_cell.length_b   1.000
_cell.length_c   1.000
_cell.angle_alpha   90.00
_cell.angle_beta   90.00
_cell.angle_gamma   90.00
#
_symmetry.space_group_name_H-M   'P 1'
#
loop_
_entity.id
_entity.type
_entity.pdbx_description
1 polymer ?
#
loop_
_entity_poly.entity_id
_entity_poly.type
_entity_poly.pdbx_seq_one_letter_code
_entity_poly.pdbx_strand_id
1 'polypeptide(L)'
;MGKIALLFAMIICLPAASFTSSASEPVAVSKELKQQLLGSSVYIQIFKEERVLELYAKLQGEYRLVQSYPICEFSGGLGPKRREGDFKSPEGFYRINTRHLKPDSQFYRAINIGFPNDYDKSQGYSGKYLMIHGACKSIGCYAMTDAYMDEIFNYVRTAFIFGQEKVDISIYPFRMTEQNIQRHRNSSYSNFWRQLQPGYTYFAKNRMPPPVSVSNGQYVLSPPPLTSTPTSQLALIKTDPLTKTE
;
A
#
# COMPACT_ATOMS: atom_id res chain seq x y z
N MET A 1 17.05 -78.03 -2.35
CA MET A 1 17.09 -76.98 -3.39
C MET A 1 15.85 -76.13 -3.22
N GLY A 2 15.98 -74.87 -2.80
CA GLY A 2 14.85 -73.95 -2.67
C GLY A 2 15.39 -72.53 -2.54
N LYS A 3 15.30 -71.75 -3.63
CA LYS A 3 15.79 -70.37 -3.70
C LYS A 3 14.64 -69.43 -3.32
N ILE A 4 14.79 -68.68 -2.23
CA ILE A 4 13.91 -67.56 -1.88
C ILE A 4 14.46 -66.32 -2.57
N ALA A 5 13.72 -65.78 -3.54
CA ALA A 5 14.05 -64.52 -4.20
C ALA A 5 13.40 -63.36 -3.42
N LEU A 6 14.23 -62.50 -2.82
CA LEU A 6 13.80 -61.22 -2.26
C LEU A 6 13.59 -60.21 -3.40
N LEU A 7 12.35 -59.74 -3.55
CA LEU A 7 12.00 -58.59 -4.39
C LEU A 7 12.24 -57.30 -3.60
N PHE A 8 13.26 -56.54 -3.99
CA PHE A 8 13.47 -55.15 -3.54
C PHE A 8 12.49 -54.23 -4.29
N ALA A 9 11.54 -53.64 -3.57
CA ALA A 9 10.69 -52.58 -4.10
C ALA A 9 11.50 -51.27 -4.19
N MET A 10 11.95 -50.91 -5.39
CA MET A 10 12.49 -49.58 -5.69
C MET A 10 11.34 -48.57 -5.69
N ILE A 11 11.20 -47.82 -4.59
CA ILE A 11 10.37 -46.61 -4.55
C ILE A 11 11.16 -45.51 -5.28
N ILE A 12 10.79 -45.27 -6.54
CA ILE A 12 11.32 -44.17 -7.34
C ILE A 12 10.67 -42.88 -6.80
N CYS A 13 11.41 -42.19 -5.92
CA CYS A 13 11.03 -40.88 -5.42
C CYS A 13 11.31 -39.85 -6.53
N LEU A 14 10.32 -39.57 -7.39
CA LEU A 14 10.42 -38.45 -8.32
C LEU A 14 10.45 -37.12 -7.52
N PRO A 15 11.32 -36.16 -7.87
CA PRO A 15 11.31 -34.86 -7.24
C PRO A 15 10.04 -34.12 -7.68
N ALA A 16 9.18 -33.81 -6.72
CA ALA A 16 8.07 -32.89 -6.94
C ALA A 16 8.65 -31.52 -7.32
N ALA A 17 8.55 -31.17 -8.60
CA ALA A 17 8.86 -29.83 -9.07
C ALA A 17 7.88 -28.86 -8.37
N SER A 18 8.38 -28.19 -7.33
CA SER A 18 7.64 -27.16 -6.63
C SER A 18 7.59 -25.93 -7.52
N PHE A 19 6.50 -25.75 -8.26
CA PHE A 19 6.21 -24.48 -8.93
C PHE A 19 5.97 -23.42 -7.86
N THR A 20 7.02 -22.70 -7.48
CA THR A 20 6.89 -21.49 -6.67
C THR A 20 6.30 -20.42 -7.58
N SER A 21 5.01 -20.12 -7.40
CA SER A 21 4.41 -18.93 -7.99
C SER A 21 4.93 -17.72 -7.19
N SER A 22 6.14 -17.29 -7.51
CA SER A 22 6.62 -15.97 -7.10
C SER A 22 5.80 -14.97 -7.90
N ALA A 23 4.88 -14.26 -7.24
CA ALA A 23 4.27 -13.08 -7.84
C ALA A 23 5.42 -12.17 -8.29
N SER A 24 5.51 -11.88 -9.59
CA SER A 24 6.62 -11.10 -10.12
C SER A 24 6.64 -9.74 -9.43
N GLU A 25 7.81 -9.41 -8.87
CA GLU A 25 8.11 -8.12 -8.29
C GLU A 25 7.76 -7.01 -9.31
N PRO A 26 7.09 -5.93 -8.89
CA PRO A 26 6.75 -4.84 -9.81
C PRO A 26 8.03 -4.25 -10.41
N VAL A 27 8.04 -4.09 -11.73
CA VAL A 27 9.18 -3.49 -12.46
C VAL A 27 9.04 -1.97 -12.43
N ALA A 28 10.09 -1.27 -12.03
CA ALA A 28 10.13 0.18 -12.03
C ALA A 28 10.12 0.73 -13.47
N VAL A 29 9.52 1.91 -13.64
CA VAL A 29 9.55 2.63 -14.93
C VAL A 29 10.98 3.03 -15.33
N SER A 30 11.19 3.35 -16.61
CA SER A 30 12.49 3.83 -17.09
C SER A 30 12.88 5.14 -16.39
N LYS A 31 14.18 5.47 -16.39
CA LYS A 31 14.70 6.69 -15.76
C LYS A 31 14.10 7.96 -16.37
N GLU A 32 13.84 7.95 -17.67
CA GLU A 32 13.23 9.05 -18.42
C GLU A 32 11.78 9.24 -18.00
N LEU A 33 11.01 8.15 -17.97
CA LEU A 33 9.60 8.17 -17.56
C LEU A 33 9.46 8.55 -16.08
N LYS A 34 10.37 8.09 -15.22
CA LYS A 34 10.45 8.51 -13.82
C LYS A 34 10.45 10.04 -13.69
N GLN A 35 11.31 10.75 -14.43
CA GLN A 35 11.35 12.22 -14.38
C GLN A 35 10.07 12.87 -14.90
N GLN A 36 9.46 12.31 -15.94
CA GLN A 36 8.19 12.80 -16.49
C GLN A 36 7.00 12.64 -15.53
N LEU A 37 7.09 11.72 -14.56
CA LEU A 37 6.04 11.48 -13.57
C LEU A 37 6.10 12.43 -12.36
N LEU A 38 7.04 13.37 -12.30
CA LEU A 38 7.03 14.41 -11.28
C LEU A 38 5.77 15.27 -11.40
N GLY A 39 5.04 15.41 -10.29
CA GLY A 39 3.75 16.13 -10.25
C GLY A 39 2.53 15.26 -10.51
N SER A 40 2.69 14.02 -11.00
CA SER A 40 1.60 13.04 -11.02
C SER A 40 1.15 12.70 -9.60
N SER A 41 -0.12 12.28 -9.45
CA SER A 41 -0.59 11.76 -8.16
C SER A 41 0.22 10.54 -7.74
N VAL A 42 0.61 10.49 -6.47
CA VAL A 42 1.46 9.42 -5.91
C VAL A 42 0.74 8.58 -4.86
N TYR A 43 1.29 7.39 -4.63
CA TYR A 43 0.87 6.41 -3.64
C TYR A 43 2.10 5.68 -3.11
N ILE A 44 2.10 5.35 -1.83
CA ILE A 44 3.23 4.68 -1.18
C ILE A 44 2.80 3.33 -0.64
N GLN A 45 3.63 2.31 -0.85
CA GLN A 45 3.56 1.06 -0.10
C GLN A 45 4.83 0.86 0.71
N ILE A 46 4.69 0.32 1.91
CA ILE A 46 5.81 -0.08 2.76
C ILE A 46 5.63 -1.54 3.13
N PHE A 47 6.69 -2.33 2.99
CA PHE A 47 6.73 -3.73 3.37
C PHE A 47 7.84 -3.95 4.39
N LYS A 48 7.46 -4.38 5.60
CA LYS A 48 8.38 -4.44 6.74
C LYS A 48 9.33 -5.63 6.66
N GLU A 49 8.86 -6.82 6.30
CA GLU A 49 9.71 -8.00 6.15
C GLU A 49 10.75 -7.82 5.04
N GLU A 50 10.32 -7.27 3.90
CA GLU A 50 11.19 -6.98 2.74
C GLU A 50 12.05 -5.73 2.95
N ARG A 51 11.83 -4.97 4.03
CA ARG A 51 12.51 -3.68 4.34
C ARG A 51 12.51 -2.72 3.15
N VAL A 52 11.36 -2.53 2.49
CA VAL A 52 11.27 -1.70 1.29
C VAL A 52 10.09 -0.73 1.34
N LEU A 53 10.33 0.49 0.86
CA LEU A 53 9.30 1.47 0.53
C LEU A 53 9.21 1.55 -0.99
N GLU A 54 8.02 1.40 -1.53
CA GLU A 54 7.72 1.54 -2.95
C GLU A 54 6.92 2.81 -3.20
N LEU A 55 7.45 3.68 -4.07
CA LEU A 55 6.76 4.87 -4.53
C LEU A 55 6.12 4.60 -5.88
N TYR A 56 4.84 4.87 -5.98
CA TYR A 56 4.06 4.76 -7.21
C TYR A 56 3.58 6.13 -7.67
N ALA A 57 3.51 6.34 -8.97
CA ALA A 57 2.93 7.53 -9.59
C ALA A 57 1.89 7.15 -10.64
N LYS A 58 0.83 7.96 -10.74
CA LYS A 58 -0.26 7.75 -11.68
C LYS A 58 0.18 8.07 -13.11
N LEU A 59 -0.05 7.12 -14.00
CA LEU A 59 0.18 7.19 -15.44
C LEU A 59 -1.00 6.53 -16.14
N GLN A 60 -1.70 7.27 -17.01
CA GLN A 60 -2.81 6.75 -17.82
C GLN A 60 -3.89 6.01 -17.00
N GLY A 61 -4.21 6.53 -15.82
CA GLY A 61 -5.24 5.96 -14.93
C GLY A 61 -4.72 4.97 -13.89
N GLU A 62 -3.53 4.41 -14.08
CA GLU A 62 -2.95 3.40 -13.19
C GLU A 62 -1.72 3.91 -12.45
N TYR A 63 -1.46 3.38 -11.26
CA TYR A 63 -0.27 3.66 -10.48
C TYR A 63 0.85 2.70 -10.87
N ARG A 64 1.92 3.24 -11.45
CA ARG A 64 3.12 2.51 -11.87
C ARG A 64 4.26 2.74 -10.89
N LEU A 65 5.06 1.71 -10.67
CA LEU A 65 6.19 1.77 -9.74
C LEU A 65 7.22 2.77 -10.29
N VAL A 66 7.47 3.82 -9.53
CA VAL A 66 8.53 4.80 -9.81
C VAL A 66 9.86 4.22 -9.39
N GLN A 67 9.93 3.76 -8.13
CA GLN A 67 11.13 3.21 -7.54
C GLN A 67 10.83 2.45 -6.24
N SER A 68 11.67 1.45 -5.95
CA SER A 68 11.74 0.76 -4.66
C SER A 68 12.97 1.22 -3.90
N TYR A 69 12.80 1.65 -2.65
CA TYR A 69 13.87 2.16 -1.78
C TYR A 69 14.05 1.24 -0.58
N PRO A 70 15.24 0.65 -0.39
CA PRO A 70 15.57 -0.04 0.84
C PRO A 70 15.42 0.86 2.07
N ILE A 71 14.76 0.35 3.09
CA ILE A 71 14.57 0.99 4.39
C ILE A 71 15.80 0.70 5.24
N CYS A 72 16.48 1.74 5.71
CA CYS A 72 17.61 1.60 6.62
C CYS A 72 17.18 0.92 7.92
N GLU A 73 16.21 1.53 8.60
CA GLU A 73 15.74 1.06 9.90
C GLU A 73 14.26 1.31 10.12
N PHE A 74 13.62 0.35 10.78
CA PHE A 74 12.30 0.51 11.40
C PHE A 74 12.24 -0.35 12.66
N SER A 75 11.39 0.00 13.62
CA SER A 75 11.46 -0.61 14.95
C SER A 75 10.29 -1.57 15.23
N GLY A 76 10.53 -2.53 16.13
CA GLY A 76 9.51 -3.37 16.74
C GLY A 76 9.00 -4.54 15.90
N GLY A 77 9.65 -4.88 14.78
CA GLY A 77 9.31 -6.05 13.95
C GLY A 77 7.87 -6.03 13.41
N LEU A 78 7.37 -7.18 12.96
CA LEU A 78 6.03 -7.32 12.36
C LEU A 78 4.89 -7.19 13.38
N GLY A 79 3.76 -6.66 12.96
CA GLY A 79 2.58 -6.30 13.75
C GLY A 79 2.36 -4.77 13.85
N PRO A 80 1.16 -4.34 14.23
CA PRO A 80 0.81 -2.92 14.36
C PRO A 80 1.41 -2.28 15.62
N LYS A 81 1.65 -0.97 15.56
CA LYS A 81 1.86 -0.12 16.74
C LYS A 81 0.55 -0.02 17.51
N ARG A 82 0.60 -0.10 18.85
CA ARG A 82 -0.59 -0.05 19.72
C ARG A 82 -0.55 1.04 20.78
N ARG A 83 0.63 1.43 21.28
CA ARG A 83 0.73 2.41 22.37
C ARG A 83 1.97 3.28 22.24
N GLU A 84 1.94 4.45 22.88
CA GLU A 84 3.14 5.27 23.03
C GLU A 84 4.24 4.48 23.77
N GLY A 85 5.49 4.62 23.32
CA GLY A 85 6.63 3.91 23.91
C GLY A 85 6.74 2.40 23.61
N ASP A 86 5.92 1.81 22.72
CA ASP A 86 6.09 0.40 22.32
C ASP A 86 7.19 0.16 21.28
N PHE A 87 7.91 1.21 20.86
CA PHE A 87 9.02 1.18 19.90
C PHE A 87 8.69 0.42 18.60
N LYS A 88 7.46 0.55 18.13
CA LYS A 88 6.95 -0.19 16.97
C LYS A 88 6.50 0.73 15.85
N SER A 89 6.95 0.44 14.63
CA SER A 89 6.45 1.12 13.43
C SER A 89 5.07 0.56 13.04
N PRO A 90 4.12 1.44 12.65
CA PRO A 90 2.73 1.06 12.40
C PRO A 90 2.56 0.12 11.21
N GLU A 91 1.41 -0.54 11.13
CA GLU A 91 0.93 -1.27 9.95
C GLU A 91 -0.52 -0.83 9.72
N GLY A 92 -0.99 -0.80 8.47
CA GLY A 92 -2.34 -0.34 8.13
C GLY A 92 -2.40 0.64 6.96
N PHE A 93 -3.55 1.30 6.81
CA PHE A 93 -3.84 2.24 5.73
C PHE A 93 -3.89 3.66 6.27
N TYR A 94 -3.03 4.53 5.77
CA TYR A 94 -2.89 5.90 6.22
C TYR A 94 -3.10 6.87 5.07
N ARG A 95 -3.49 8.10 5.41
CA ARG A 95 -3.78 9.15 4.44
C ARG A 95 -3.24 10.47 4.95
N ILE A 96 -2.38 11.08 4.15
CA ILE A 96 -1.69 12.31 4.49
C ILE A 96 -2.10 13.44 3.53
N ASN A 97 -1.85 14.67 3.94
CA ASN A 97 -1.98 15.89 3.13
C ASN A 97 -0.79 16.82 3.43
N THR A 98 -0.76 17.99 2.80
CA THR A 98 0.37 18.95 2.86
C THR A 98 0.90 19.23 4.27
N ARG A 99 0.05 19.31 5.30
CA ARG A 99 0.45 19.59 6.69
C ARG A 99 1.35 18.52 7.33
N HIS A 100 1.39 17.33 6.73
CA HIS A 100 2.20 16.21 7.17
C HIS A 100 3.64 16.27 6.64
N LEU A 101 3.92 17.15 5.67
CA LEU A 101 5.28 17.42 5.22
C LEU A 101 6.04 18.24 6.27
N LYS A 102 7.25 17.80 6.58
CA LYS A 102 8.19 18.41 7.52
C LYS A 102 9.53 18.65 6.83
N PRO A 103 9.64 19.68 5.98
CA PRO A 103 10.88 19.98 5.27
C PRO A 103 12.04 20.34 6.20
N ASP A 104 11.73 20.85 7.40
CA ASP A 104 12.61 21.31 8.47
C ASP A 104 12.88 20.25 9.55
N SER A 105 12.60 18.97 9.25
CA SER A 105 12.85 17.86 10.17
C SER A 105 14.32 17.78 10.61
N GLN A 106 14.54 17.53 11.90
CA GLN A 106 15.87 17.30 12.47
C GLN A 106 16.56 16.02 11.94
N PHE A 107 15.81 15.13 11.30
CA PHE A 107 16.31 13.89 10.69
C PHE A 107 16.34 13.94 9.14
N TYR A 108 16.60 15.12 8.58
CA TYR A 108 16.64 15.38 7.12
C TYR A 108 15.32 15.09 6.39
N ARG A 109 14.45 16.12 6.28
CA ARG A 109 13.07 16.04 5.73
C ARG A 109 12.24 14.91 6.36
N ALA A 110 10.94 15.10 6.48
CA ALA A 110 10.07 14.01 6.94
C ALA A 110 8.66 14.12 6.41
N ILE A 111 8.00 12.98 6.38
CA ILE A 111 6.58 12.83 6.11
C ILE A 111 5.95 12.15 7.31
N ASN A 112 5.08 12.87 8.02
CA ASN A 112 4.28 12.26 9.08
C ASN A 112 3.22 11.33 8.47
N ILE A 113 3.21 10.07 8.88
CA ILE A 113 2.33 9.03 8.35
C ILE A 113 0.86 9.27 8.73
N GLY A 114 0.58 10.08 9.75
CA GLY A 114 -0.79 10.35 10.19
C GLY A 114 -1.35 9.29 11.14
N PHE A 115 -0.47 8.51 11.79
CA PHE A 115 -0.85 7.65 12.91
C PHE A 115 -1.25 8.51 14.14
N PRO A 116 -2.32 8.13 14.88
CA PRO A 116 -3.23 7.02 14.64
C PRO A 116 -4.29 7.34 13.57
N ASN A 117 -4.58 6.38 12.68
CA ASN A 117 -5.72 6.46 11.76
C ASN A 117 -7.05 6.08 12.46
N ASP A 118 -8.15 5.97 11.72
CA ASP A 118 -9.47 5.68 12.32
C ASP A 118 -9.58 4.24 12.87
N TYR A 119 -8.86 3.29 12.28
CA TYR A 119 -8.76 1.92 12.81
C TYR A 119 -8.03 1.95 14.13
N ASP A 120 -6.84 2.56 14.16
CA ASP A 120 -6.02 2.69 15.36
C ASP A 120 -6.80 3.32 16.51
N LYS A 121 -7.51 4.43 16.24
CA LYS A 121 -8.37 5.10 17.22
C LYS A 121 -9.49 4.18 17.71
N SER A 122 -10.15 3.44 16.82
CA SER A 122 -11.22 2.50 17.19
C SER A 122 -10.74 1.36 18.09
N GLN A 123 -9.46 0.99 17.97
CA GLN A 123 -8.81 -0.01 18.81
C GLN A 123 -8.23 0.57 20.11
N GLY A 124 -8.37 1.88 20.33
CA GLY A 124 -7.79 2.59 21.48
C GLY A 124 -6.26 2.75 21.39
N TYR A 125 -5.68 2.65 20.19
CA TYR A 125 -4.24 2.79 20.02
C TYR A 125 -3.80 4.24 20.19
N SER A 126 -2.58 4.41 20.74
CA SER A 126 -2.02 5.71 21.09
C SER A 126 -0.59 5.90 20.63
N GLY A 127 -0.16 7.16 20.60
CA GLY A 127 1.15 7.60 20.10
C GLY A 127 1.00 8.63 18.99
N LYS A 128 2.13 9.14 18.51
CA LYS A 128 2.20 10.23 17.53
C LYS A 128 3.59 10.27 16.88
N TYR A 129 3.72 11.08 15.83
CA TYR A 129 4.99 11.36 15.14
C TYR A 129 5.69 10.13 14.56
N LEU A 130 4.92 9.25 13.92
CA LEU A 130 5.48 8.16 13.12
C LEU A 130 5.78 8.74 11.73
N MET A 131 7.06 8.76 11.37
CA MET A 131 7.55 9.45 10.18
C MET A 131 8.18 8.49 9.18
N ILE A 132 8.22 8.92 7.92
CA ILE A 132 9.21 8.51 6.93
C ILE A 132 10.22 9.66 6.86
N HIS A 133 11.51 9.41 7.12
CA HIS A 133 12.53 10.47 7.19
C HIS A 133 13.91 10.00 6.74
N GLY A 134 14.86 10.92 6.56
CA GLY A 134 16.25 10.63 6.21
C GLY A 134 17.11 10.16 7.40
N ALA A 135 18.39 10.49 7.39
CA ALA A 135 19.41 10.23 8.41
C ALA A 135 19.70 8.75 8.77
N CYS A 136 18.98 7.78 8.18
CA CYS A 136 19.25 6.34 8.30
C CYS A 136 19.35 5.82 9.76
N LYS A 137 18.65 6.48 10.71
CA LYS A 137 18.65 6.13 12.15
C LYS A 137 17.25 6.24 12.73
N SER A 138 16.71 5.19 13.37
CA SER A 138 15.33 5.20 13.89
C SER A 138 15.15 4.39 15.18
N ILE A 139 14.21 4.83 16.02
CA ILE A 139 13.70 4.14 17.23
C ILE A 139 12.18 3.83 17.12
N GLY A 140 11.55 4.14 15.97
CA GLY A 140 10.12 3.91 15.75
C GLY A 140 9.56 4.31 14.39
N CYS A 141 10.27 5.16 13.64
CA CYS A 141 9.95 5.63 12.30
C CYS A 141 10.50 4.70 11.19
N TYR A 142 10.17 5.01 9.93
CA TYR A 142 10.84 4.42 8.76
C TYR A 142 11.98 5.35 8.32
N ALA A 143 13.20 5.00 8.68
CA ALA A 143 14.39 5.75 8.28
C ALA A 143 14.89 5.32 6.90
N MET A 144 15.16 6.31 6.07
CA MET A 144 15.70 6.22 4.72
C MET A 144 17.07 6.88 4.68
N THR A 145 17.81 6.72 3.58
CA THR A 145 18.94 7.61 3.30
C THR A 145 18.44 8.99 2.90
N ASP A 146 19.28 10.01 3.07
CA ASP A 146 18.93 11.38 2.68
C ASP A 146 18.60 11.50 1.19
N ALA A 147 19.37 10.80 0.33
CA ALA A 147 19.11 10.76 -1.11
C ALA A 147 17.76 10.15 -1.45
N TYR A 148 17.36 9.06 -0.78
CA TYR A 148 16.04 8.46 -0.99
C TYR A 148 14.93 9.37 -0.47
N MET A 149 15.16 9.99 0.70
CA MET A 149 14.19 10.90 1.29
C MET A 149 13.98 12.15 0.44
N ASP A 150 15.01 12.70 -0.20
CA ASP A 150 14.87 13.81 -1.15
C ASP A 150 13.93 13.46 -2.29
N GLU A 151 14.12 12.28 -2.88
CA GLU A 151 13.30 11.85 -4.00
C GLU A 151 11.85 11.63 -3.55
N ILE A 152 11.64 10.83 -2.50
CA ILE A 152 10.30 10.55 -1.95
C ILE A 152 9.59 11.85 -1.57
N PHE A 153 10.27 12.74 -0.84
CA PHE A 153 9.71 14.02 -0.42
C PHE A 153 9.38 14.91 -1.61
N ASN A 154 10.24 14.96 -2.63
CA ASN A 154 10.00 15.77 -3.81
C ASN A 154 8.78 15.29 -4.61
N TYR A 155 8.62 13.97 -4.79
CA TYR A 155 7.43 13.43 -5.46
C TYR A 155 6.14 13.76 -4.69
N VAL A 156 6.11 13.50 -3.37
CA VAL A 156 4.93 13.77 -2.55
C VAL A 156 4.60 15.27 -2.52
N ARG A 157 5.61 16.13 -2.32
CA ARG A 157 5.44 17.59 -2.33
C ARG A 157 4.92 18.07 -3.68
N THR A 158 5.50 17.59 -4.78
CA THR A 158 5.13 18.04 -6.12
C THR A 158 3.73 17.54 -6.47
N ALA A 159 3.36 16.31 -6.11
CA ALA A 159 2.00 15.83 -6.31
C ALA A 159 0.96 16.72 -5.59
N PHE A 160 1.25 17.19 -4.37
CA PHE A 160 0.39 18.16 -3.70
C PHE A 160 0.34 19.53 -4.42
N ILE A 161 1.48 20.05 -4.88
CA ILE A 161 1.54 21.31 -5.66
C ILE A 161 0.67 21.22 -6.92
N PHE A 162 0.64 20.04 -7.56
CA PHE A 162 -0.10 19.77 -8.79
C PHE A 162 -1.52 19.24 -8.55
N GLY A 163 -2.05 19.39 -7.33
CA GLY A 163 -3.48 19.24 -7.06
C GLY A 163 -3.92 17.89 -6.51
N GLN A 164 -3.01 16.96 -6.22
CA GLN A 164 -3.39 15.82 -5.37
C GLN A 164 -3.72 16.38 -3.97
N GLU A 165 -4.91 16.14 -3.44
CA GLU A 165 -5.27 16.66 -2.11
C GLU A 165 -4.72 15.80 -0.97
N LYS A 166 -4.70 14.48 -1.20
CA LYS A 166 -4.32 13.48 -0.21
C LYS A 166 -3.48 12.39 -0.87
N VAL A 167 -2.44 11.93 -0.15
CA VAL A 167 -1.61 10.80 -0.55
C VAL A 167 -1.92 9.62 0.37
N ASP A 168 -2.18 8.48 -0.25
CA ASP A 168 -2.39 7.21 0.45
C ASP A 168 -1.07 6.50 0.71
N ILE A 169 -0.96 5.90 1.90
CA ILE A 169 0.18 5.11 2.34
C ILE A 169 -0.34 3.79 2.90
N SER A 170 0.00 2.67 2.27
CA SER A 170 -0.31 1.35 2.79
C SER A 170 0.94 0.71 3.37
N ILE A 171 0.84 0.24 4.61
CA ILE A 171 1.96 -0.35 5.34
C ILE A 171 1.61 -1.79 5.70
N TYR A 172 2.34 -2.73 5.12
CA TYR A 172 2.10 -4.15 5.27
C TYR A 172 3.23 -4.82 6.07
N PRO A 173 2.92 -5.91 6.81
CA PRO A 173 3.96 -6.70 7.47
C PRO A 173 4.92 -7.33 6.45
N PHE A 174 4.41 -7.77 5.31
CA PHE A 174 5.12 -8.42 4.21
C PHE A 174 4.28 -8.28 2.93
N ARG A 175 4.80 -8.67 1.77
CA ARG A 175 3.97 -8.83 0.56
C ARG A 175 2.85 -9.82 0.85
N MET A 176 1.60 -9.38 0.82
CA MET A 176 0.45 -10.13 1.32
C MET A 176 -0.05 -11.24 0.36
N THR A 177 0.88 -12.01 -0.22
CA THR A 177 0.57 -13.21 -1.00
C THR A 177 -0.03 -14.28 -0.10
N GLU A 178 -0.79 -15.21 -0.70
CA GLU A 178 -1.38 -16.31 0.06
C GLU A 178 -0.29 -17.17 0.74
N GLN A 179 0.82 -17.43 0.06
CA GLN A 179 1.96 -18.14 0.64
C GLN A 179 2.50 -17.43 1.89
N ASN A 180 2.63 -16.10 1.86
CA ASN A 180 3.14 -15.32 2.98
C ASN A 180 2.14 -15.28 4.14
N ILE A 181 0.85 -15.13 3.85
CA ILE A 181 -0.22 -15.27 4.85
C ILE A 181 -0.15 -16.64 5.54
N GLN A 182 -0.02 -17.72 4.77
CA GLN A 182 0.04 -19.07 5.31
C GLN A 182 1.31 -19.36 6.11
N ARG A 183 2.45 -18.81 5.68
CA ARG A 183 3.72 -18.87 6.40
C ARG A 183 3.63 -18.20 7.78
N HIS A 184 2.79 -17.17 7.88
CA HIS A 184 2.58 -16.38 9.09
C HIS A 184 1.31 -16.70 9.88
N ARG A 185 0.59 -17.77 9.52
CA ARG A 185 -0.75 -18.09 10.08
C ARG A 185 -0.82 -18.21 11.60
N ASN A 186 0.28 -18.59 12.25
CA ASN A 186 0.34 -18.78 13.71
C ASN A 186 0.72 -17.50 14.49
N SER A 187 0.91 -16.38 13.80
CA SER A 187 1.15 -15.09 14.45
C SER A 187 -0.06 -14.63 15.26
N SER A 188 0.19 -13.97 16.39
CA SER A 188 -0.84 -13.29 17.17
C SER A 188 -1.50 -12.12 16.42
N TYR A 189 -0.87 -11.66 15.32
CA TYR A 189 -1.39 -10.61 14.44
C TYR A 189 -2.11 -11.15 13.19
N SER A 190 -2.24 -12.47 13.03
CA SER A 190 -2.84 -13.08 11.83
C SER A 190 -4.25 -12.55 11.50
N ASN A 191 -5.09 -12.34 12.52
CA ASN A 191 -6.43 -11.75 12.35
C ASN A 191 -6.37 -10.32 11.80
N PHE A 192 -5.43 -9.51 12.28
CA PHE A 192 -5.22 -8.15 11.79
C PHE A 192 -4.68 -8.16 10.36
N TRP A 193 -3.70 -9.00 10.06
CA TRP A 193 -3.12 -9.13 8.72
C TRP A 193 -4.15 -9.58 7.68
N ARG A 194 -5.08 -10.46 8.03
CA ARG A 194 -6.21 -10.82 7.15
C ARG A 194 -7.09 -9.62 6.78
N GLN A 195 -7.17 -8.58 7.61
CA GLN A 195 -7.89 -7.35 7.26
C GLN A 195 -7.13 -6.46 6.27
N LEU A 196 -5.80 -6.56 6.22
CA LEU A 196 -4.97 -5.80 5.28
C LEU A 196 -4.92 -6.43 3.88
N GLN A 197 -5.01 -7.77 3.80
CA GLN A 197 -4.86 -8.53 2.56
C GLN A 197 -5.79 -8.06 1.43
N PRO A 198 -7.09 -7.77 1.66
CA PRO A 198 -7.98 -7.28 0.60
C PRO A 198 -7.49 -5.97 -0.06
N GLY A 199 -6.92 -5.04 0.72
CA GLY A 199 -6.36 -3.80 0.18
C GLY A 199 -5.13 -4.03 -0.69
N TYR A 200 -4.26 -4.96 -0.28
CA TYR A 200 -3.11 -5.38 -1.08
C TYR A 200 -3.56 -6.03 -2.41
N THR A 201 -4.49 -6.98 -2.34
CA THR A 201 -5.03 -7.65 -3.53
C THR A 201 -5.74 -6.67 -4.47
N TYR A 202 -6.46 -5.69 -3.92
CA TYR A 202 -7.09 -4.64 -4.72
C TYR A 202 -6.06 -3.84 -5.52
N PHE A 203 -4.98 -3.39 -4.88
CA PHE A 203 -3.93 -2.65 -5.59
C PHE A 203 -3.24 -3.53 -6.65
N ALA A 204 -2.91 -4.78 -6.29
CA ALA A 204 -2.25 -5.70 -7.21
C ALA A 204 -3.08 -5.96 -8.48
N LYS A 205 -4.41 -6.04 -8.34
CA LYS A 205 -5.35 -6.24 -9.45
C LYS A 205 -5.61 -4.97 -10.26
N ASN A 206 -5.91 -3.86 -9.58
CA ASN A 206 -6.46 -2.66 -10.24
C ASN A 206 -5.41 -1.57 -10.50
N ARG A 207 -4.20 -1.70 -9.93
CA ARG A 207 -3.15 -0.66 -9.95
C ARG A 207 -3.66 0.69 -9.46
N MET A 208 -4.53 0.67 -8.45
CA MET A 208 -5.11 1.86 -7.82
C MET A 208 -5.08 1.72 -6.30
N PRO A 209 -4.83 2.81 -5.54
CA PRO A 209 -4.91 2.79 -4.08
C PRO A 209 -6.25 2.21 -3.62
N PRO A 210 -6.25 1.30 -2.63
CA PRO A 210 -7.49 0.65 -2.20
C PRO A 210 -8.41 1.66 -1.49
N PRO A 211 -9.72 1.68 -1.79
CA PRO A 211 -10.68 2.57 -1.16
C PRO A 211 -11.05 2.07 0.25
N VAL A 212 -10.09 2.06 1.18
CA VAL A 212 -10.28 1.52 2.52
C VAL A 212 -11.05 2.51 3.41
N SER A 213 -11.99 1.97 4.18
CA SER A 213 -12.62 2.63 5.33
C SER A 213 -12.61 1.71 6.55
N VAL A 214 -13.13 2.20 7.69
CA VAL A 214 -13.21 1.44 8.93
C VAL A 214 -14.67 1.32 9.33
N SER A 215 -15.13 0.08 9.52
CA SER A 215 -16.49 -0.25 9.94
C SER A 215 -16.44 -1.27 11.07
N ASN A 216 -17.16 -1.03 12.16
CA ASN A 216 -17.17 -1.88 13.36
C ASN A 216 -15.75 -2.24 13.87
N GLY A 217 -14.84 -1.26 13.80
CA GLY A 217 -13.44 -1.43 14.23
C GLY A 217 -12.57 -2.30 13.32
N GLN A 218 -13.01 -2.59 12.09
CA GLN A 218 -12.26 -3.40 11.12
C GLN A 218 -12.07 -2.64 9.81
N TYR A 219 -10.97 -2.91 9.11
CA TYR A 219 -10.81 -2.39 7.74
C TYR A 219 -11.77 -3.07 6.78
N VAL A 220 -12.41 -2.27 5.94
CA VAL A 220 -13.29 -2.73 4.86
C VAL A 220 -12.95 -2.02 3.56
N LEU A 221 -13.07 -2.72 2.42
CA LEU A 221 -13.03 -2.06 1.11
C LEU A 221 -14.38 -1.38 0.88
N SER A 222 -14.36 -0.07 0.73
CA SER A 222 -15.55 0.69 0.37
C SER A 222 -15.89 0.41 -1.09
N PRO A 223 -17.18 0.34 -1.46
CA PRO A 223 -17.57 0.40 -2.86
C PRO A 223 -16.96 1.66 -3.51
N PRO A 224 -16.51 1.60 -4.77
CA PRO A 224 -16.17 2.80 -5.50
C PRO A 224 -17.32 3.81 -5.41
N PRO A 225 -17.05 5.12 -5.32
CA PRO A 225 -18.10 6.12 -5.37
C PRO A 225 -18.96 5.87 -6.62
N LEU A 226 -20.28 5.75 -6.44
CA LEU A 226 -21.25 5.64 -7.54
C LEU A 226 -21.18 6.92 -8.38
N THR A 227 -20.28 6.95 -9.35
CA THR A 227 -20.14 8.03 -10.31
C THR A 227 -20.68 7.56 -11.64
N SER A 228 -22.01 7.59 -11.73
CA SER A 228 -22.78 7.86 -12.94
C SER A 228 -24.25 7.76 -12.57
N THR A 229 -24.84 8.90 -12.21
CA THR A 229 -26.26 9.09 -12.53
C THR A 229 -26.30 9.12 -14.06
N PRO A 230 -26.92 8.16 -14.76
CA PRO A 230 -27.16 8.34 -16.18
C PRO A 230 -28.01 9.58 -16.33
N THR A 231 -27.55 10.54 -17.12
CA THR A 231 -28.34 11.69 -17.56
C THR A 231 -29.68 11.14 -18.03
N SER A 232 -30.75 11.46 -17.31
CA SER A 232 -32.09 11.05 -17.68
C SER A 232 -32.40 11.68 -19.03
N GLN A 233 -32.31 10.89 -20.10
CA GLN A 233 -32.97 11.19 -21.36
C GLN A 233 -34.48 10.94 -21.17
N LEU A 234 -35.12 11.73 -20.31
CA LEU A 234 -36.56 11.87 -20.36
C LEU A 234 -36.88 13.09 -21.23
N ALA A 235 -37.09 12.77 -22.50
CA ALA A 235 -38.05 13.41 -23.37
C ALA A 235 -37.96 14.94 -23.50
N LEU A 236 -37.21 15.35 -24.53
CA LEU A 236 -37.65 16.40 -25.46
C LEU A 236 -39.12 16.17 -25.83
N ILE A 237 -40.05 16.83 -25.15
CA ILE A 237 -41.37 17.12 -25.72
C ILE A 237 -41.28 18.52 -26.30
N LYS A 238 -41.08 18.52 -27.62
CA LYS A 238 -41.22 19.67 -28.51
C LYS A 238 -42.70 20.04 -28.52
N THR A 239 -43.08 21.18 -27.95
CA THR A 239 -44.39 21.79 -28.23
C THR A 239 -44.23 22.76 -29.39
N ASP A 240 -44.86 22.44 -30.51
CA ASP A 240 -44.98 23.30 -31.69
C ASP A 240 -45.73 24.61 -31.37
N PRO A 241 -45.43 25.73 -32.06
CA PRO A 241 -46.21 26.96 -31.96
C PRO A 241 -47.51 26.89 -32.78
N LEU A 242 -48.60 27.38 -32.19
CA LEU A 242 -49.89 27.57 -32.84
C LEU A 242 -49.77 28.40 -34.13
N THR A 243 -50.36 27.86 -35.19
CA THR A 243 -50.76 28.56 -36.42
C THR A 243 -51.89 29.55 -36.14
N LYS A 244 -51.76 30.75 -36.71
CA LYS A 244 -52.83 31.74 -36.91
C LYS A 244 -53.86 31.18 -37.91
N THR A 245 -55.16 31.49 -37.73
CA THR A 245 -56.02 32.20 -38.70
C THR A 245 -57.46 32.34 -38.18
N GLU A 246 -58.00 33.55 -38.38
CA GLU A 246 -59.40 34.04 -38.33
C GLU A 246 -60.09 34.22 -36.97
#